data_AF-A0A0P0A7T8-F1
#
_entry.id   AF-A0A0P0A7T8-F1
#
_cell.length_a   1.000
_cell.length_b   1.000
_cell.length_c   1.000
_cell.angle_alpha   90.00
_cell.angle_beta   90.00
_cell.angle_gamma   90.00
#
_symmetry.space_group_name_H-M   'P 1'
#
loop_
_entity.id
_entity.type
_entity.pdbx_description
1 polymer ?
#
loop_
_entity_poly.entity_id
_entity_poly.type
_entity_poly.pdbx_seq_one_letter_code
_entity_poly.pdbx_strand_id
1 'polypeptide(L)'
;MFSSLLEVVDSHCPESRMQFTPKQHKALIDDVLPLLSVEAEPLLGAAKALLGEHVFDAVKMGFEYSTVRSGENGIMDLPVSFGKMYFRSERNNRALSLNLTILRGFTSRLKHNSASIEIELDICDITAKTIFESMYKDYRAQICRLLEQARIEFFTPYCSDIVGKSKRNKVSVKLDEYFSDSQVDNCFALSKSCPRNTSHSAAIRAFLVLSALFVACHSALNGRSWRPTLEKNLLRFS
;
A
#
# COMPACT_ATOMS: atom_id res chain seq x y z
N MET A 1 5.62 15.60 2.74
CA MET A 1 4.67 14.72 3.44
C MET A 1 5.48 13.59 4.03
N PHE A 2 5.14 13.17 5.25
CA PHE A 2 5.86 12.15 6.02
C PHE A 2 7.27 12.49 6.53
N SER A 3 7.70 13.73 6.41
CA SER A 3 9.10 14.09 6.67
C SER A 3 9.48 13.93 8.15
N SER A 4 8.58 14.31 9.07
CA SER A 4 8.84 14.22 10.50
C SER A 4 8.88 12.77 10.98
N LEU A 5 7.92 11.94 10.55
CA LEU A 5 7.97 10.51 10.85
C LEU A 5 9.22 9.84 10.29
N LEU A 6 9.57 10.12 9.02
CA LEU A 6 10.74 9.48 8.40
C LEU A 6 12.06 9.92 9.04
N GLU A 7 12.15 11.16 9.55
CA GLU A 7 13.27 11.60 10.37
C GLU A 7 13.38 10.83 11.69
N VAL A 8 12.26 10.59 12.37
CA VAL A 8 12.23 9.76 13.58
C VAL A 8 12.69 8.35 13.26
N VAL A 9 12.20 7.77 12.16
CA VAL A 9 12.59 6.42 11.72
C VAL A 9 14.08 6.35 11.43
N ASP A 10 14.61 7.27 10.61
CA ASP A 10 16.03 7.31 10.26
C ASP A 10 16.92 7.52 11.51
N SER A 11 16.47 8.33 12.48
CA SER A 11 17.22 8.57 13.73
C SER A 11 17.32 7.33 14.63
N HIS A 12 16.27 6.50 14.68
CA HIS A 12 16.27 5.25 15.42
C HIS A 12 16.95 4.11 14.66
N CYS A 13 17.10 4.27 13.34
CA CYS A 13 17.53 3.23 12.42
C CYS A 13 18.65 3.71 11.46
N PRO A 14 19.77 4.31 11.94
CA PRO A 14 20.76 4.94 11.07
C PRO A 14 21.52 3.97 10.15
N GLU A 15 21.61 2.69 10.53
CA GLU A 15 22.25 1.65 9.70
C GLU A 15 21.19 0.77 9.02
N SER A 16 21.54 -0.16 8.13
CA SER A 16 20.54 -1.04 7.49
C SER A 16 20.35 -2.40 8.16
N ARG A 17 21.27 -2.79 9.05
CA ARG A 17 21.23 -4.06 9.78
C ARG A 17 21.36 -3.83 11.28
N MET A 18 20.46 -3.04 11.84
CA MET A 18 20.43 -2.88 13.29
C MET A 18 19.68 -4.03 13.94
N GLN A 19 20.24 -4.42 15.07
CA GLN A 19 19.73 -5.41 15.97
C GLN A 19 19.09 -4.70 17.17
N PHE A 20 17.87 -5.09 17.50
CA PHE A 20 17.10 -4.50 18.59
C PHE A 20 16.78 -5.56 19.63
N THR A 21 16.86 -5.18 20.90
CA THR A 21 16.17 -5.92 21.96
C THR A 21 14.65 -5.75 21.81
N PRO A 22 13.82 -6.66 22.36
CA PRO A 22 12.36 -6.50 22.38
C PRO A 22 11.89 -5.15 22.96
N LYS A 23 12.61 -4.63 23.97
CA LYS A 23 12.31 -3.33 24.58
C LYS A 23 12.58 -2.16 23.62
N GLN A 24 13.71 -2.17 22.91
CA GLN A 24 14.04 -1.11 21.95
C GLN A 24 13.12 -1.16 20.72
N HIS A 25 12.78 -2.36 20.25
CA HIS A 25 11.79 -2.52 19.18
C HIS A 25 10.42 -1.96 19.59
N LYS A 26 9.97 -2.30 20.81
CA LYS A 26 8.70 -1.76 21.32
C LYS A 26 8.73 -0.24 21.44
N ALA A 27 9.81 0.34 21.99
CA ALA A 27 9.97 1.79 22.07
C ALA A 27 9.90 2.46 20.68
N LEU A 28 10.61 1.91 19.69
CA LEU A 28 10.52 2.38 18.31
C LEU A 28 9.08 2.36 17.78
N ILE A 29 8.35 1.26 17.98
CA ILE A 29 6.95 1.13 17.54
C ILE A 29 6.05 2.15 18.24
N ASP A 30 6.22 2.32 19.56
CA ASP A 30 5.47 3.27 20.38
C ASP A 30 5.73 4.72 19.95
N ASP A 31 6.93 5.03 19.41
CA ASP A 31 7.29 6.36 18.91
C ASP A 31 6.77 6.63 17.49
N VAL A 32 6.82 5.64 16.59
CA VAL A 32 6.52 5.83 15.15
C VAL A 32 5.06 5.61 14.77
N LEU A 33 4.36 4.65 15.38
CA LEU A 33 2.97 4.35 15.01
C LEU A 33 2.00 5.51 15.27
N PRO A 34 2.08 6.25 16.41
CA PRO A 34 1.22 7.40 16.62
C PRO A 34 1.44 8.50 15.57
N LEU A 35 2.70 8.73 15.18
CA LEU A 35 3.05 9.71 14.16
C LEU A 35 2.46 9.35 12.79
N LEU A 36 2.37 8.05 12.46
CA LEU A 36 1.76 7.60 11.21
C LEU A 36 0.30 8.01 11.13
N SER A 37 -0.43 7.91 12.24
CA SER A 37 -1.83 8.34 12.32
C SER A 37 -1.96 9.84 12.05
N VAL A 38 -1.11 10.66 12.67
CA VAL A 38 -1.13 12.12 12.53
C VAL A 38 -0.81 12.53 11.09
N GLU A 39 0.24 11.96 10.51
CA GLU A 39 0.65 12.31 9.15
C GLU A 39 -0.26 11.73 8.06
N ALA A 40 -1.11 10.74 8.40
CA ALA A 40 -2.15 10.24 7.52
C ALA A 40 -3.38 11.17 7.46
N GLU A 41 -3.62 12.05 8.44
CA GLU A 41 -4.82 12.90 8.48
C GLU A 41 -5.05 13.72 7.19
N PRO A 42 -4.03 14.36 6.58
CA PRO A 42 -4.23 15.07 5.32
C PRO A 42 -4.67 14.15 4.17
N LEU A 43 -4.22 12.89 4.16
CA LEU A 43 -4.65 11.90 3.17
C LEU A 43 -6.12 11.54 3.37
N LEU A 44 -6.54 11.31 4.61
CA LEU A 44 -7.92 10.99 4.96
C LEU A 44 -8.86 12.18 4.68
N GLY A 45 -8.44 13.40 5.02
CA GLY A 45 -9.18 14.62 4.72
C GLY A 45 -9.36 14.80 3.20
N ALA A 46 -8.31 14.57 2.41
CA ALA A 46 -8.41 14.62 0.95
C ALA A 46 -9.36 13.55 0.39
N ALA A 47 -9.29 12.32 0.91
CA ALA A 47 -10.18 11.23 0.48
C ALA A 47 -11.64 11.52 0.82
N LYS A 48 -11.92 12.04 2.02
CA LYS A 48 -13.27 12.47 2.41
C LYS A 48 -13.80 13.60 1.54
N ALA A 49 -12.98 14.63 1.30
CA ALA A 49 -13.35 15.76 0.47
C ALA A 49 -13.65 15.34 -0.99
N LEU A 50 -12.84 14.47 -1.57
CA LEU A 50 -12.98 14.08 -2.97
C LEU A 50 -13.97 12.92 -3.16
N LEU A 51 -13.85 11.86 -2.38
CA LEU A 51 -14.61 10.61 -2.55
C LEU A 51 -15.93 10.62 -1.76
N GLY A 52 -16.05 11.46 -0.73
CA GLY A 52 -17.23 11.66 0.10
C GLY A 52 -16.94 11.41 1.58
N GLU A 53 -17.65 12.11 2.47
CA GLU A 53 -17.38 12.11 3.91
C GLU A 53 -17.39 10.69 4.54
N HIS A 54 -18.26 9.83 4.01
CA HIS A 54 -18.50 8.47 4.50
C HIS A 54 -17.69 7.38 3.77
N VAL A 55 -16.63 7.76 3.03
CA VAL A 55 -15.87 6.84 2.16
C VAL A 55 -15.27 5.64 2.90
N PHE A 56 -14.97 5.79 4.19
CA PHE A 56 -14.38 4.73 5.02
C PHE A 56 -15.28 4.21 6.15
N ASP A 57 -16.57 4.57 6.18
CA ASP A 57 -17.48 4.20 7.29
C ASP A 57 -17.73 2.69 7.37
N ALA A 58 -17.68 2.00 6.23
CA ALA A 58 -17.90 0.56 6.12
C ALA A 58 -16.62 -0.27 6.34
N VAL A 59 -15.50 0.35 6.73
CA VAL A 59 -14.22 -0.34 6.92
C VAL A 59 -13.64 -0.04 8.29
N LYS A 60 -12.95 -1.03 8.85
CA LYS A 60 -12.17 -0.89 10.06
C LYS A 60 -10.80 -0.30 9.73
N MET A 61 -10.52 0.84 10.35
CA MET A 61 -9.17 1.37 10.47
C MET A 61 -8.47 0.69 11.66
N GLY A 62 -7.19 0.37 11.51
CA GLY A 62 -6.38 -0.07 12.64
C GLY A 62 -4.89 -0.07 12.34
N PHE A 63 -4.12 -0.56 13.31
CA PHE A 63 -2.66 -0.64 13.21
C PHE A 63 -2.18 -2.08 13.37
N GLU A 64 -1.15 -2.43 12.61
CA GLU A 64 -0.38 -3.67 12.75
C GLU A 64 1.09 -3.32 12.78
N TYR A 65 1.88 -4.09 13.51
CA TYR A 65 3.34 -3.98 13.50
C TYR A 65 3.95 -5.38 13.51
N SER A 66 5.15 -5.48 12.99
CA SER A 66 5.84 -6.75 12.89
C SER A 66 6.28 -7.22 14.26
N THR A 67 5.80 -8.38 14.70
CA THR A 67 6.30 -9.06 15.91
C THR A 67 7.41 -10.02 15.49
N VAL A 68 8.64 -9.55 15.40
CA VAL A 68 9.80 -10.43 15.15
C VAL A 68 10.07 -11.24 16.41
N ARG A 69 10.33 -12.54 16.27
CA ARG A 69 10.76 -13.37 17.41
C ARG A 69 12.23 -13.07 17.71
N SER A 70 12.57 -12.92 18.99
CA SER A 70 13.97 -12.85 19.41
C SER A 70 14.70 -14.13 19.02
N GLY A 71 15.90 -13.98 18.45
CA GLY A 71 16.83 -15.08 18.28
C GLY A 71 17.29 -15.66 19.64
N GLU A 72 18.07 -16.73 19.60
CA GLU A 72 18.54 -17.44 20.79
C GLU A 72 19.35 -16.55 21.77
N ASN A 73 19.92 -15.46 21.26
CA ASN A 73 20.65 -14.44 22.02
C ASN A 73 19.77 -13.29 22.57
N GLY A 74 18.45 -13.35 22.39
CA GLY A 74 17.52 -12.29 22.82
C GLY A 74 17.46 -11.07 21.90
N ILE A 75 18.11 -11.12 20.73
CA ILE A 75 18.24 -10.03 19.77
C ILE A 75 17.32 -10.26 18.57
N MET A 76 16.73 -9.19 18.03
CA MET A 76 15.86 -9.22 16.86
C MET A 76 16.46 -8.40 15.72
N ASP A 77 16.45 -8.94 14.51
CA ASP A 77 16.69 -8.14 13.31
C ASP A 77 15.47 -7.25 13.05
N LEU A 78 15.69 -5.97 12.73
CA LEU A 78 14.56 -5.11 12.41
C LEU A 78 13.95 -5.53 11.06
N PRO A 79 12.64 -5.77 10.99
CA PRO A 79 12.00 -6.10 9.73
C PRO A 79 12.00 -4.88 8.82
N VAL A 80 12.10 -5.12 7.51
CA VAL A 80 12.02 -4.07 6.47
C VAL A 80 10.72 -3.27 6.60
N SER A 81 9.63 -3.92 7.03
CA SER A 81 8.37 -3.28 7.42
C SER A 81 8.16 -3.39 8.92
N PHE A 82 8.07 -2.27 9.62
CA PHE A 82 7.97 -2.26 11.09
C PHE A 82 6.57 -1.94 11.60
N GLY A 83 5.82 -1.06 10.91
CA GLY A 83 4.47 -0.68 11.32
C GLY A 83 3.60 -0.32 10.13
N LYS A 84 2.29 -0.48 10.26
CA LYS A 84 1.34 -0.03 9.26
C LYS A 84 0.00 0.37 9.86
N MET A 85 -0.64 1.30 9.19
CA MET A 85 -2.05 1.62 9.32
C MET A 85 -2.80 0.93 8.18
N TYR A 86 -3.93 0.29 8.46
CA TYR A 86 -4.73 -0.44 7.47
C TYR A 86 -6.19 -0.01 7.48
N PHE A 87 -6.83 -0.17 6.33
CA PHE A 87 -8.28 -0.14 6.13
C PHE A 87 -8.73 -1.49 5.56
N ARG A 88 -9.63 -2.18 6.26
CA ARG A 88 -10.13 -3.52 5.90
C ARG A 88 -11.59 -3.65 6.29
N SER A 89 -12.32 -4.62 5.72
CA SER A 89 -13.66 -4.96 6.21
C SER A 89 -13.63 -5.38 7.69
N GLU A 90 -12.68 -6.24 8.03
CA GLU A 90 -12.41 -6.70 9.39
C GLU A 90 -10.91 -6.79 9.65
N ARG A 91 -10.50 -6.79 10.93
CA ARG A 91 -9.08 -6.85 11.31
C ARG A 91 -8.33 -8.00 10.63
N ASN A 92 -8.93 -9.19 10.64
CA ASN A 92 -8.29 -10.43 10.17
C ASN A 92 -8.58 -10.72 8.69
N ASN A 93 -9.51 -9.99 8.06
CA ASN A 93 -9.82 -10.17 6.65
C ASN A 93 -8.83 -9.38 5.80
N ARG A 94 -7.85 -10.08 5.20
CA ARG A 94 -6.80 -9.51 4.35
C ARG A 94 -7.05 -9.67 2.86
N ALA A 95 -8.26 -10.07 2.46
CA ALA A 95 -8.62 -10.24 1.05
C ALA A 95 -8.45 -8.94 0.25
N LEU A 96 -8.77 -7.80 0.89
CA LEU A 96 -8.63 -6.46 0.34
C LEU A 96 -8.20 -5.52 1.46
N SER A 97 -7.08 -4.81 1.28
CA SER A 97 -6.68 -3.79 2.25
C SER A 97 -6.01 -2.58 1.60
N LEU A 98 -6.36 -1.38 2.07
CA LEU A 98 -5.60 -0.17 1.80
C LEU A 98 -4.68 0.08 2.99
N ASN A 99 -3.38 0.19 2.77
CA ASN A 99 -2.36 0.29 3.81
C ASN A 99 -1.50 1.54 3.63
N LEU A 100 -1.06 2.09 4.77
CA LEU A 100 0.09 2.98 4.87
C LEU A 100 1.13 2.21 5.69
N THR A 101 2.18 1.73 5.04
CA THR A 101 3.19 0.89 5.65
C THR A 101 4.49 1.67 5.79
N ILE A 102 5.03 1.72 7.00
CA ILE A 102 6.32 2.31 7.24
C ILE A 102 7.39 1.27 6.89
N LEU A 103 8.16 1.58 5.85
CA LEU A 103 9.31 0.77 5.45
C LEU A 103 10.59 1.43 5.91
N ARG A 104 11.42 0.62 6.57
CA ARG A 104 12.82 0.94 6.73
C ARG A 104 13.49 0.66 5.41
N GLY A 105 14.14 1.67 4.87
CA GLY A 105 14.92 1.51 3.67
C GLY A 105 16.03 0.46 3.86
N PHE A 106 16.32 -0.30 2.81
CA PHE A 106 17.35 -1.34 2.84
C PHE A 106 18.60 -0.91 2.06
N THR A 107 19.77 -1.41 2.48
CA THR A 107 21.00 -1.27 1.70
C THR A 107 21.16 -2.49 0.80
N SER A 108 21.12 -2.26 -0.51
CA SER A 108 21.65 -3.22 -1.49
C SER A 108 23.15 -2.94 -1.71
N ARG A 109 23.90 -3.88 -2.29
CA ARG A 109 25.35 -3.71 -2.61
C ARG A 109 25.68 -2.43 -3.39
N LEU A 110 24.70 -1.77 -4.01
CA LEU A 110 24.89 -0.63 -4.91
C LEU A 110 24.11 0.64 -4.52
N LYS A 111 23.14 0.57 -3.60
CA LYS A 111 22.30 1.71 -3.20
C LYS A 111 21.77 1.57 -1.77
N HIS A 112 21.76 2.68 -1.04
CA HIS A 112 20.96 2.86 0.16
C HIS A 112 19.58 3.36 -0.28
N ASN A 113 18.53 2.58 0.00
CA ASN A 113 17.17 3.12 -0.01
C ASN A 113 16.93 3.75 1.36
N SER A 114 16.47 5.00 1.40
CA SER A 114 16.04 5.67 2.64
C SER A 114 14.71 5.10 3.14
N ALA A 115 14.34 5.36 4.40
CA ALA A 115 13.00 5.04 4.87
C ALA A 115 11.92 5.68 3.99
N SER A 116 10.78 4.99 3.87
CA SER A 116 9.63 5.43 3.09
C SER A 116 8.32 5.05 3.77
N ILE A 117 7.26 5.78 3.42
CA ILE A 117 5.89 5.28 3.56
C ILE A 117 5.48 4.63 2.26
N GLU A 118 5.07 3.38 2.28
CA GLU A 118 4.36 2.75 1.16
C GLU A 118 2.86 2.96 1.33
N ILE A 119 2.25 3.56 0.31
CA ILE A 119 0.80 3.61 0.18
C ILE A 119 0.40 2.46 -0.73
N GLU A 120 -0.39 1.51 -0.23
CA GLU A 120 -0.57 0.21 -0.90
C GLU A 120 -2.03 -0.24 -0.89
N LEU A 121 -2.49 -0.75 -2.03
CA LEU A 121 -3.71 -1.54 -2.14
C LEU A 121 -3.34 -3.00 -2.34
N ASP A 122 -3.54 -3.80 -1.31
CA ASP A 122 -3.38 -5.25 -1.35
C ASP A 122 -4.70 -5.91 -1.76
N ILE A 123 -4.60 -6.85 -2.70
CA ILE A 123 -5.68 -7.73 -3.13
C ILE A 123 -5.14 -9.16 -3.02
N CYS A 124 -5.53 -9.87 -1.96
CA CYS A 124 -4.97 -11.18 -1.59
C CYS A 124 -6.06 -12.19 -1.25
N ASP A 125 -6.96 -12.38 -2.22
CA ASP A 125 -7.96 -13.44 -2.29
C ASP A 125 -8.46 -13.58 -3.73
N ILE A 126 -8.92 -14.78 -4.11
CA ILE A 126 -9.45 -15.04 -5.45
C ILE A 126 -10.65 -14.15 -5.78
N THR A 127 -11.56 -13.93 -4.83
CA THR A 127 -12.80 -13.16 -5.05
C THR A 127 -12.46 -11.69 -5.31
N ALA A 128 -11.60 -11.12 -4.46
CA ALA A 128 -11.15 -9.74 -4.61
C ALA A 128 -10.36 -9.54 -5.92
N LYS A 129 -9.51 -10.50 -6.28
CA LYS A 129 -8.80 -10.52 -7.57
C LYS A 129 -9.76 -10.55 -8.74
N THR A 130 -10.74 -11.45 -8.78
CA THR A 130 -11.73 -11.53 -9.87
C THR A 130 -12.54 -10.24 -10.02
N ILE A 131 -12.93 -9.62 -8.90
CA ILE A 131 -13.61 -8.32 -8.90
C ILE A 131 -12.73 -7.25 -9.54
N PHE A 132 -11.48 -7.13 -9.06
CA PHE A 132 -10.55 -6.14 -9.61
C PHE A 132 -10.25 -6.41 -11.08
N GLU A 133 -10.06 -7.66 -11.49
CA GLU A 133 -9.82 -8.06 -12.87
C GLU A 133 -11.01 -7.68 -13.77
N SER A 134 -12.25 -7.91 -13.33
CA SER A 134 -13.45 -7.48 -14.06
C SER A 134 -13.49 -5.95 -14.20
N MET A 135 -13.23 -5.21 -13.12
CA MET A 135 -13.13 -3.75 -13.15
C MET A 135 -12.04 -3.28 -14.13
N TYR A 136 -10.87 -3.92 -14.07
CA TYR A 136 -9.73 -3.62 -14.90
C TYR A 136 -10.02 -3.87 -16.38
N LYS A 137 -10.68 -4.98 -16.73
CA LYS A 137 -11.07 -5.28 -18.12
C LYS A 137 -12.07 -4.28 -18.67
N ASP A 138 -13.07 -3.89 -17.87
CA ASP A 138 -14.11 -2.94 -18.29
C ASP A 138 -13.60 -1.49 -18.41
N TYR A 139 -12.68 -1.06 -17.53
CA TYR A 139 -12.19 0.34 -17.45
C TYR A 139 -10.67 0.44 -17.62
N ARG A 140 -10.08 -0.45 -18.43
CA ARG A 140 -8.62 -0.62 -18.56
C ARG A 140 -7.90 0.70 -18.81
N ALA A 141 -8.35 1.48 -19.79
CA ALA A 141 -7.70 2.73 -20.18
C ALA A 141 -7.71 3.76 -19.05
N GLN A 142 -8.83 3.89 -18.35
CA GLN A 142 -9.03 4.85 -17.27
C GLN A 142 -8.22 4.46 -16.03
N ILE A 143 -8.27 3.18 -15.63
CA ILE A 143 -7.51 2.67 -14.48
C ILE A 143 -6.00 2.80 -14.74
N CYS A 144 -5.52 2.36 -15.91
CA CYS A 144 -4.10 2.49 -16.27
C CYS A 144 -3.65 3.96 -16.26
N ARG A 145 -4.45 4.88 -16.82
CA ARG A 145 -4.14 6.31 -16.80
C ARG A 145 -3.99 6.84 -15.37
N LEU A 146 -4.90 6.48 -14.46
CA LEU A 146 -4.82 6.91 -13.06
C LEU A 146 -3.59 6.35 -12.36
N LEU A 147 -3.32 5.05 -12.52
CA LEU A 147 -2.16 4.39 -11.92
C LEU A 147 -0.85 5.01 -12.44
N GLU A 148 -0.73 5.25 -13.75
CA GLU A 148 0.45 5.86 -14.36
C GLU A 148 0.65 7.32 -13.92
N GLN A 149 -0.41 8.14 -13.87
CA GLN A 149 -0.36 9.54 -13.42
C GLN A 149 -0.02 9.68 -11.93
N ALA A 150 -0.41 8.69 -11.13
CA ALA A 150 -0.05 8.60 -9.71
C ALA A 150 1.30 7.91 -9.49
N ARG A 151 1.94 7.39 -10.54
CA ARG A 151 3.18 6.59 -10.48
C ARG A 151 3.04 5.40 -9.52
N ILE A 152 1.89 4.72 -9.56
CA ILE A 152 1.64 3.48 -8.85
C ILE A 152 2.37 2.35 -9.58
N GLU A 153 3.04 1.51 -8.81
CA GLU A 153 3.74 0.33 -9.28
C GLU A 153 2.94 -0.93 -8.93
N PHE A 154 3.14 -1.99 -9.74
CA PHE A 154 2.54 -3.29 -9.51
C PHE A 154 3.58 -4.25 -8.92
N PHE A 155 3.17 -4.96 -7.87
CA PHE A 155 3.95 -5.97 -7.18
C PHE A 155 3.11 -7.24 -7.01
N THR A 156 3.76 -8.40 -7.11
CA THR A 156 3.16 -9.70 -6.79
C THR A 156 4.26 -10.58 -6.19
N PRO A 157 3.96 -11.44 -5.20
CA PRO A 157 4.90 -12.46 -4.74
C PRO A 157 5.03 -13.60 -5.77
N TYR A 158 4.16 -13.66 -6.79
CA TYR A 158 4.30 -14.56 -7.92
C TYR A 158 5.58 -14.27 -8.71
N CYS A 159 6.61 -15.05 -8.43
CA CYS A 159 7.86 -15.06 -9.19
C CYS A 159 7.67 -15.84 -10.49
N SER A 160 7.07 -15.23 -11.52
CA SER A 160 7.10 -15.80 -12.87
C SER A 160 7.99 -15.02 -13.82
N ASP A 161 8.54 -15.80 -14.75
CA ASP A 161 9.31 -15.31 -15.89
C ASP A 161 8.51 -14.39 -16.82
N ILE A 162 7.17 -14.32 -16.69
CA ILE A 162 6.31 -13.54 -17.58
C ILE A 162 6.19 -12.10 -17.05
N VAL A 163 5.76 -11.93 -15.80
CA VAL A 163 5.55 -10.60 -15.18
C VAL A 163 6.89 -9.91 -14.84
N GLY A 164 7.96 -10.69 -14.63
CA GLY A 164 9.31 -10.20 -14.29
C GLY A 164 10.22 -9.83 -15.47
N LYS A 165 9.95 -10.31 -16.70
CA LYS A 165 10.84 -10.08 -17.88
C LYS A 165 10.47 -8.88 -18.73
N SER A 166 9.33 -8.24 -18.50
CA SER A 166 8.97 -7.01 -19.19
C SER A 166 10.02 -5.92 -18.94
N LYS A 167 10.80 -5.57 -19.99
CA LYS A 167 11.74 -4.44 -19.97
C LYS A 167 11.04 -3.10 -19.69
N ARG A 168 9.71 -3.06 -19.80
CA ARG A 168 8.89 -1.87 -19.57
C ARG A 168 8.27 -1.97 -18.19
N ASN A 169 8.79 -1.18 -17.24
CA ASN A 169 8.25 -1.07 -15.88
C ASN A 169 6.89 -0.32 -15.83
N LYS A 170 6.01 -0.52 -16.82
CA LYS A 170 4.68 0.08 -16.90
C LYS A 170 3.67 -0.82 -16.19
N VAL A 171 2.89 -0.23 -15.29
CA VAL A 171 1.84 -0.92 -14.52
C VAL A 171 0.81 -1.60 -15.42
N SER A 172 0.45 -0.96 -16.54
CA SER A 172 -0.51 -1.49 -17.52
C SER A 172 -0.06 -2.82 -18.14
N VAL A 173 1.22 -2.90 -18.54
CA VAL A 173 1.81 -4.12 -19.12
C VAL A 173 1.84 -5.24 -18.08
N LYS A 174 2.29 -4.94 -16.85
CA LYS A 174 2.36 -5.91 -15.76
C LYS A 174 0.99 -6.48 -15.37
N LEU A 175 -0.05 -5.63 -15.33
CA LEU A 175 -1.42 -6.08 -15.05
C LEU A 175 -1.98 -6.96 -16.17
N ASP A 176 -1.76 -6.61 -17.44
CA ASP A 176 -2.17 -7.45 -18.57
C ASP A 176 -1.48 -8.82 -18.57
N GLU A 177 -0.17 -8.83 -18.31
CA GLU A 177 0.62 -10.05 -18.16
C GLU A 177 0.09 -10.91 -17.00
N TYR A 178 -0.16 -10.30 -15.84
CA TYR A 178 -0.69 -10.99 -14.67
C TYR A 178 -2.09 -11.58 -14.91
N PHE A 179 -3.01 -10.84 -15.53
CA PHE A 179 -4.37 -11.36 -15.77
C PHE A 179 -4.51 -12.26 -17.01
N SER A 180 -3.45 -12.40 -17.82
CA SER A 180 -3.44 -13.34 -18.96
C SER A 180 -2.83 -14.70 -18.60
N ASP A 181 -2.05 -14.78 -17.52
CA ASP A 181 -1.45 -16.03 -17.06
C ASP A 181 -2.42 -16.81 -16.15
N SER A 182 -2.81 -18.01 -16.58
CA SER A 182 -3.71 -18.90 -15.83
C SER A 182 -3.11 -19.47 -14.54
N GLN A 183 -1.79 -19.34 -14.33
CA GLN A 183 -1.05 -19.89 -13.20
C GLN A 183 -0.69 -18.85 -12.14
N VAL A 184 -1.08 -17.58 -12.32
CA VAL A 184 -0.81 -16.54 -11.33
C VAL A 184 -1.41 -16.89 -9.97
N ASP A 185 -0.76 -16.37 -8.92
CA ASP A 185 -1.34 -16.42 -7.59
C ASP A 185 -2.61 -15.56 -7.47
N ASN A 186 -3.18 -15.53 -6.27
CA ASN A 186 -4.35 -14.73 -5.97
C ASN A 186 -4.01 -13.51 -5.11
N CYS A 187 -2.76 -13.03 -5.19
CA CYS A 187 -2.27 -11.95 -4.34
C CYS A 187 -1.36 -11.00 -5.13
N PHE A 188 -1.74 -9.73 -5.16
CA PHE A 188 -0.91 -8.67 -5.72
C PHE A 188 -1.16 -7.36 -4.97
N ALA A 189 -0.24 -6.43 -5.17
CA ALA A 189 -0.27 -5.12 -4.57
C ALA A 189 -0.08 -4.04 -5.64
N LEU A 190 -0.80 -2.94 -5.46
CA LEU A 190 -0.60 -1.69 -6.18
C LEU A 190 -0.07 -0.67 -5.18
N SER A 191 1.17 -0.21 -5.35
CA SER A 191 1.78 0.62 -4.31
C SER A 191 2.56 1.82 -4.84
N LYS A 192 2.72 2.79 -3.94
CA LYS A 192 3.52 3.99 -4.13
C LYS A 192 4.46 4.16 -2.96
N SER A 193 5.76 4.14 -3.27
CA SER A 193 6.80 4.51 -2.31
C SER A 193 6.89 6.03 -2.11
N CYS A 194 6.84 6.48 -0.87
CA CYS A 194 6.94 7.88 -0.48
C CYS A 194 8.15 8.10 0.45
N PRO A 195 9.38 8.23 -0.07
CA PRO A 195 10.54 8.69 0.70
C PRO A 195 10.39 10.16 1.12
N ARG A 196 11.26 10.63 2.03
CA ARG A 196 11.23 11.96 2.69
C ARG A 196 10.96 13.16 1.77
N ASN A 197 11.45 13.12 0.53
CA ASN A 197 11.33 14.21 -0.45
C ASN A 197 10.10 14.09 -1.36
N THR A 198 9.17 13.18 -1.05
CA THR A 198 7.93 13.04 -1.82
C THR A 198 7.03 14.24 -1.58
N SER A 199 6.59 14.87 -2.68
CA SER A 199 5.66 15.99 -2.61
C SER A 199 4.32 15.56 -2.01
N HIS A 200 3.69 16.46 -1.27
CA HIS A 200 2.34 16.24 -0.71
C HIS A 200 1.33 15.85 -1.80
N SER A 201 1.38 16.55 -2.93
CA SER A 201 0.49 16.27 -4.07
C SER A 201 0.66 14.87 -4.65
N ALA A 202 1.88 14.34 -4.69
CA ALA A 202 2.13 12.99 -5.21
C ALA A 202 1.57 11.91 -4.28
N ALA A 203 1.82 12.04 -2.97
CA ALA A 203 1.30 11.11 -1.97
C ALA A 203 -0.23 11.15 -1.88
N ILE A 204 -0.83 12.34 -1.86
CA ILE A 204 -2.29 12.52 -1.87
C ILE A 204 -2.89 11.89 -3.12
N ARG A 205 -2.33 12.15 -4.31
CA ARG A 205 -2.84 11.57 -5.56
C ARG A 205 -2.80 10.04 -5.53
N ALA A 206 -1.69 9.45 -5.10
CA ALA A 206 -1.56 8.00 -4.97
C ALA A 206 -2.60 7.43 -4.00
N PHE A 207 -2.73 8.02 -2.81
CA PHE A 207 -3.72 7.61 -1.83
C PHE A 207 -5.15 7.69 -2.36
N LEU A 208 -5.51 8.76 -3.05
CA LEU A 208 -6.84 8.94 -3.61
C LEU A 208 -7.16 7.91 -4.69
N VAL A 209 -6.23 7.65 -5.61
CA VAL A 209 -6.40 6.64 -6.68
C VAL A 209 -6.59 5.26 -6.06
N LEU A 210 -5.72 4.87 -5.12
CA LEU A 210 -5.82 3.58 -4.44
C LEU A 210 -7.08 3.46 -3.58
N SER A 211 -7.51 4.55 -2.92
CA SER A 211 -8.77 4.61 -2.16
C SER A 211 -9.98 4.43 -3.07
N ALA A 212 -10.00 5.05 -4.24
CA ALA A 212 -11.11 4.92 -5.18
C ALA A 212 -11.26 3.49 -5.70
N LEU A 213 -10.14 2.82 -6.01
CA LEU A 213 -10.12 1.41 -6.41
C LEU A 213 -10.54 0.50 -5.24
N PHE A 214 -9.97 0.74 -4.05
CA PHE A 214 -10.33 0.02 -2.83
C PHE A 214 -11.83 0.07 -2.55
N VAL A 215 -12.45 1.26 -2.58
CA VAL A 215 -13.87 1.44 -2.29
C VAL A 215 -14.75 0.74 -3.34
N ALA A 216 -14.37 0.78 -4.61
CA ALA A 216 -15.09 0.08 -5.67
C ALA A 216 -15.02 -1.45 -5.48
N CYS A 217 -13.83 -2.01 -5.23
CA CYS A 217 -13.66 -3.43 -4.93
C CYS A 217 -14.40 -3.83 -3.65
N HIS A 218 -14.31 -3.03 -2.59
CA HIS A 218 -15.00 -3.27 -1.32
C HIS A 218 -16.53 -3.26 -1.49
N SER A 219 -17.07 -2.35 -2.30
CA SER A 219 -18.50 -2.32 -2.63
C SER A 219 -18.94 -3.63 -3.28
N ALA A 220 -18.17 -4.15 -4.24
CA ALA A 220 -18.45 -5.44 -4.89
C ALA A 220 -18.34 -6.63 -3.96
N LEU A 221 -17.33 -6.67 -3.09
CA LEU A 221 -17.19 -7.73 -2.08
C LEU A 221 -18.39 -7.78 -1.13
N ASN A 222 -19.05 -6.65 -0.90
CA ASN A 222 -20.28 -6.56 -0.10
C ASN A 222 -21.57 -6.71 -0.92
N GLY A 223 -21.49 -7.29 -2.13
CA GLY A 223 -22.65 -7.59 -2.98
C GLY A 223 -23.31 -6.38 -3.66
N ARG A 224 -22.68 -5.21 -3.61
CA ARG A 224 -23.17 -4.00 -4.30
C ARG A 224 -22.46 -3.82 -5.64
N SER A 225 -23.10 -3.18 -6.61
CA SER A 225 -22.44 -2.89 -7.88
C SER A 225 -21.24 -1.95 -7.69
N TRP A 226 -20.07 -2.33 -8.20
CA TRP A 226 -18.87 -1.47 -8.17
C TRP A 226 -18.90 -0.37 -9.23
N ARG A 227 -19.62 -0.59 -10.33
CA ARG A 227 -19.58 0.28 -11.53
C ARG A 227 -19.97 1.73 -11.24
N PRO A 228 -21.12 2.01 -10.58
CA PRO A 228 -21.50 3.39 -10.26
C PRO A 228 -20.47 4.10 -9.36
N THR A 229 -19.89 3.36 -8.42
CA THR A 229 -18.87 3.88 -7.50
C THR A 229 -17.58 4.23 -8.23
N LEU A 230 -17.12 3.33 -9.12
CA LEU A 230 -15.93 3.58 -9.93
C LEU A 230 -16.15 4.75 -10.89
N GLU A 231 -17.24 4.77 -11.66
CA GLU A 231 -17.53 5.85 -12.63
C GLU A 231 -17.61 7.22 -11.95
N LYS A 232 -18.33 7.30 -10.82
CA LYS A 232 -18.39 8.52 -10.00
C LYS A 232 -17.00 8.99 -9.58
N ASN A 233 -16.14 8.06 -9.16
CA ASN A 233 -14.77 8.38 -8.76
C ASN A 233 -13.90 8.79 -9.95
N LEU A 234 -13.99 8.10 -11.09
CA LEU A 234 -13.25 8.46 -12.31
C LEU A 234 -13.54 9.90 -12.77
N LEU A 235 -14.80 10.35 -12.67
CA LEU A 235 -15.20 11.74 -12.97
C LEU A 235 -14.59 12.78 -12.03
N ARG A 236 -14.18 12.38 -10.83
CA ARG A 236 -13.52 13.26 -9.86
C ARG A 236 -12.02 13.37 -10.09
N PHE A 237 -11.45 12.47 -10.90
CA PHE A 237 -10.03 12.46 -11.28
C PHE A 237 -9.77 12.96 -12.71
N SER A 238 -10.83 13.22 -13.48
CA SER A 238 -10.74 13.77 -14.84
C SER A 238 -10.45 15.25 -14.87
#